data_AF-A0A7C6KJ08-F1
#
_entry.id   AF-A0A7C6KJ08-F1
#
_cell.length_a   1.000
_cell.length_b   1.000
_cell.length_c   1.000
_cell.angle_alpha   90.00
_cell.angle_beta   90.00
_cell.angle_gamma   90.00
#
_symmetry.space_group_name_H-M   'P 1'
#
loop_
_entity.id
_entity.type
_entity.pdbx_description
1 polymer ?
#
loop_
_entity_poly.entity_id
_entity_poly.type
_entity_poly.pdbx_seq_one_letter_code
_entity_poly.pdbx_strand_id
1 'polypeptide(L)'
;LDLRPVYHRLEDRIRAHVLLCWLALLLIRVAEYRTGQTWRTLSNHLQLMHIGEFAGPDGRVRQRTEITSEQHQIFKALKIQEPPRVFQVTPAPKPQV
;
A
#
# COMPACT_ATOMS: atom_id res chain seq x y z
N LEU A 1 -19.00 46.96 -3.13
CA LEU A 1 -18.03 45.84 -3.16
C LEU A 1 -18.79 44.57 -2.83
N ASP A 2 -19.15 43.80 -3.86
CA ASP A 2 -19.86 42.52 -3.72
C ASP A 2 -18.82 41.40 -3.58
N LEU A 3 -18.52 41.04 -2.33
CA LEU A 3 -17.68 39.87 -2.02
C LEU A 3 -18.49 38.61 -2.31
N ARG A 4 -18.38 38.11 -3.53
CA ARG A 4 -18.99 36.83 -3.94
C ARG A 4 -18.44 35.71 -3.04
N PRO A 5 -19.28 34.92 -2.34
CA PRO A 5 -18.82 34.04 -1.27
C PRO A 5 -18.06 32.84 -1.83
N VAL A 6 -16.76 32.75 -1.51
CA VAL A 6 -15.89 31.59 -1.79
C VAL A 6 -15.80 30.70 -0.55
N TYR A 7 -16.94 30.39 0.09
CA TYR A 7 -16.92 29.69 1.38
C TYR A 7 -17.29 28.19 1.31
N HIS A 8 -18.07 27.75 0.31
CA HIS A 8 -18.52 26.34 0.30
C HIS A 8 -17.46 25.30 -0.10
N ARG A 9 -16.51 25.63 -0.98
CA ARG A 9 -15.46 24.66 -1.33
C ARG A 9 -14.49 24.38 -0.18
N LEU A 10 -14.39 25.28 0.80
CA LEU A 10 -13.48 25.13 1.93
C LEU A 10 -14.09 24.20 2.98
N GLU A 11 -15.37 24.39 3.31
CA GLU A 11 -16.12 23.62 4.31
C GLU A 11 -16.20 22.13 3.94
N ASP A 12 -16.52 21.82 2.68
CA ASP A 12 -16.56 20.42 2.20
C ASP A 12 -15.18 19.76 2.22
N ARG A 13 -14.11 20.50 1.91
CA ARG A 13 -12.73 19.98 2.00
C ARG A 13 -12.30 19.69 3.43
N ILE A 14 -12.68 20.56 4.37
CA ILE A 14 -12.40 20.36 5.80
C ILE A 14 -13.13 19.11 6.28
N ARG A 15 -14.42 18.96 5.96
CA ARG A 15 -15.21 17.79 6.34
C ARG A 15 -14.62 16.50 5.74
N ALA A 16 -14.25 16.51 4.46
CA ALA A 16 -13.63 15.37 3.80
C ALA A 16 -12.29 14.99 4.44
N HIS A 17 -11.42 15.98 4.71
CA HIS A 17 -10.13 15.72 5.35
C HIS A 17 -10.29 15.16 6.76
N VAL A 18 -11.20 15.71 7.57
CA VAL A 18 -11.47 15.21 8.93
C VAL A 18 -12.01 13.79 8.89
N LEU A 19 -12.95 13.48 7.99
CA LEU A 19 -13.46 12.12 7.81
C LEU A 19 -12.37 11.14 7.36
N LEU A 20 -11.54 11.53 6.39
CA LEU A 20 -10.42 10.70 5.92
C LEU A 20 -9.37 10.50 7.02
N CYS A 21 -9.06 11.54 7.78
CA CYS A 21 -8.12 11.48 8.90
C CYS A 21 -8.65 10.57 10.00
N TRP A 22 -9.92 10.72 10.37
CA TRP A 22 -10.59 9.85 11.34
C TRP A 22 -10.60 8.39 10.87
N LEU A 23 -10.95 8.13 9.61
CA LEU A 23 -10.91 6.79 9.04
C LEU A 23 -9.50 6.20 9.03
N ALA A 24 -8.49 7.00 8.68
CA ALA A 24 -7.09 6.57 8.71
C ALA A 24 -6.66 6.21 10.15
N LEU A 25 -6.97 7.05 11.14
CA LEU A 25 -6.68 6.78 12.55
C LEU A 25 -7.42 5.53 13.05
N LEU A 26 -8.67 5.33 12.65
CA LEU A 26 -9.45 4.14 12.98
C LEU A 26 -8.79 2.87 12.40
N LEU A 27 -8.39 2.90 11.12
CA LEU A 27 -7.69 1.78 10.47
C LEU A 27 -6.36 1.47 11.17
N ILE A 28 -5.59 2.50 11.52
CA ILE A 28 -4.36 2.35 12.30
C ILE A 28 -4.65 1.65 13.62
N ARG A 29 -5.67 2.11 14.38
CA ARG A 29 -6.03 1.48 15.67
C ARG A 29 -6.50 0.05 15.54
N VAL A 30 -7.28 -0.27 14.52
CA VAL A 30 -7.71 -1.65 14.25
C VAL A 30 -6.50 -2.53 13.94
N ALA A 31 -5.54 -2.02 13.16
CA ALA A 31 -4.32 -2.76 12.84
C ALA A 31 -3.48 -3.02 14.11
N GLU A 32 -3.21 -1.98 14.91
CA GLU A 32 -2.47 -2.11 16.17
C GLU A 32 -3.14 -3.08 17.15
N TYR A 33 -4.47 -3.01 17.29
CA TYR A 33 -5.22 -3.90 18.17
C TYR A 33 -5.15 -5.37 17.73
N ARG A 34 -5.21 -5.63 16.43
CA ARG A 34 -5.18 -7.01 15.90
C ARG A 34 -3.80 -7.63 15.90
N THR A 35 -2.74 -6.84 15.69
CA THR A 35 -1.37 -7.35 15.62
C THR A 35 -0.63 -7.25 16.95
N GLY A 36 -1.11 -6.42 17.89
CA GLY A 36 -0.41 -6.12 19.14
C GLY A 36 0.84 -5.27 18.96
N GLN A 37 1.10 -4.76 17.76
CA GLN A 37 2.27 -3.93 17.44
C GLN A 37 1.88 -2.47 17.25
N THR A 38 2.83 -1.55 17.49
CA THR A 38 2.60 -0.13 17.18
C THR A 38 2.56 0.09 15.67
N TRP A 39 1.86 1.14 15.24
CA TRP A 39 1.79 1.54 13.84
C TRP A 39 3.18 1.77 13.23
N ARG A 40 4.11 2.34 14.01
CA ARG A 40 5.49 2.57 13.58
C ARG A 40 6.18 1.25 13.20
N THR A 41 6.05 0.24 14.05
CA THR A 41 6.63 -1.09 13.82
C THR A 41 6.01 -1.76 12.59
N LEU A 42 4.67 -1.77 12.53
CA LEU A 42 3.91 -2.27 11.38
C LEU A 42 4.34 -1.62 10.06
N SER A 43 4.36 -0.29 10.03
CA SER A 43 4.74 0.50 8.85
C SER A 43 6.17 0.18 8.43
N ASN A 44 7.11 0.08 9.37
CA ASN A 44 8.50 -0.26 9.06
C ASN A 44 8.61 -1.65 8.43
N HIS A 45 7.95 -2.67 8.97
CA HIS A 45 7.98 -4.01 8.39
C HIS A 45 7.40 -4.05 6.98
N LEU A 46 6.28 -3.37 6.74
CA LEU A 46 5.61 -3.39 5.45
C LEU A 46 6.35 -2.52 4.40
N GLN A 47 6.95 -1.41 4.80
CA GLN A 47 7.75 -0.55 3.90
C GLN A 47 9.00 -1.25 3.36
N LEU A 48 9.49 -2.30 4.03
CA LEU A 48 10.60 -3.10 3.53
C LEU A 48 10.22 -4.02 2.35
N MET A 49 8.93 -4.22 2.09
CA MET A 49 8.47 -4.99 0.93
C MET A 49 8.60 -4.15 -0.35
N HIS A 50 9.46 -4.56 -1.26
CA HIS A 50 9.71 -3.85 -2.51
C HIS A 50 9.44 -4.75 -3.72
N ILE A 51 9.14 -4.15 -4.87
CA ILE A 51 9.09 -4.86 -6.15
C ILE A 51 10.46 -4.72 -6.82
N GLY A 52 11.14 -5.84 -7.03
CA GLY A 52 12.32 -5.93 -7.87
C GLY A 52 11.93 -6.20 -9.33
N GLU A 53 12.61 -5.51 -10.25
CA GLU A 53 12.53 -5.79 -11.68
C GLU A 53 13.77 -6.59 -12.10
N PHE A 54 13.54 -7.77 -12.68
CA PHE A 54 14.55 -8.67 -13.18
C PHE A 54 14.44 -8.71 -14.69
N ALA A 55 15.43 -8.15 -15.37
CA ALA A 55 15.53 -8.19 -16.83
C ALA A 55 16.57 -9.22 -17.25
N GLY A 56 16.20 -10.10 -18.18
CA GLY A 56 17.06 -11.09 -18.80
C GLY A 56 16.83 -11.18 -20.30
N PRO A 57 17.63 -11.98 -21.02
CA PRO A 57 17.50 -12.17 -22.46
C PRO A 57 16.11 -12.71 -22.87
N ASP A 58 15.46 -13.48 -21.98
CA ASP A 58 14.14 -14.06 -22.20
C ASP A 58 12.96 -13.18 -21.78
N GLY A 59 13.22 -11.98 -21.23
CA GLY A 59 12.19 -11.01 -20.87
C GLY A 59 12.42 -10.29 -19.55
N ARG A 60 11.35 -9.70 -19.02
CA ARG A 60 11.31 -8.94 -17.76
C ARG A 60 10.30 -9.54 -16.79
N VAL A 61 10.71 -9.72 -15.54
CA VAL A 61 9.84 -10.17 -14.44
C VAL A 61 9.85 -9.15 -13.34
N ARG A 62 8.67 -8.71 -12.90
CA ARG A 62 8.49 -7.88 -11.72
C ARG A 62 7.99 -8.76 -10.59
N GLN A 63 8.84 -9.00 -9.60
CA GLN A 63 8.52 -9.81 -8.43
C GLN A 63 8.81 -9.03 -7.15
N ARG A 64 8.05 -9.29 -6.09
CA ARG A 64 8.38 -8.72 -4.78
C ARG A 64 9.59 -9.40 -4.15
N THR A 65 10.18 -8.72 -3.17
CA THR A 65 11.09 -9.31 -2.18
C THR A 65 10.41 -10.45 -1.42
N GLU A 66 11.22 -11.37 -0.89
CA GLU A 66 10.74 -12.44 -0.01
C GLU A 66 10.01 -11.86 1.22
N ILE A 67 8.91 -12.49 1.62
CA ILE A 67 8.19 -12.10 2.84
C ILE A 67 8.99 -12.58 4.06
N THR A 68 9.17 -11.72 5.06
CA THR A 68 9.71 -12.10 6.36
C THR A 68 8.66 -12.76 7.26
N SER A 69 9.07 -13.56 8.25
CA SER A 69 8.13 -14.19 9.20
C SER A 69 7.20 -13.16 9.89
N GLU A 70 7.73 -11.98 10.22
CA GLU A 70 6.98 -10.87 10.81
C GLU A 70 5.88 -10.35 9.87
N GLN A 71 6.21 -10.15 8.59
CA GLN A 71 5.23 -9.70 7.59
C GLN A 71 4.12 -10.75 7.39
N HIS A 72 4.45 -12.04 7.34
CA HIS A 72 3.46 -13.12 7.31
C HIS A 72 2.50 -13.07 8.51
N GLN A 73 3.03 -12.88 9.72
CA GLN A 73 2.23 -12.78 10.93
C GLN A 73 1.30 -11.56 10.88
N ILE A 74 1.77 -10.42 10.37
CA ILE A 74 0.96 -9.22 10.18
C ILE A 74 -0.23 -9.50 9.25
N PHE A 75 -0.01 -10.06 8.06
CA PHE A 75 -1.10 -10.38 7.12
C PHE A 75 -2.10 -11.37 7.71
N LYS A 76 -1.60 -12.40 8.41
CA LYS A 76 -2.43 -13.40 9.10
C LYS A 76 -3.29 -12.77 10.21
N ALA A 77 -2.70 -11.93 11.06
CA ALA A 77 -3.41 -11.26 12.15
C ALA A 77 -4.49 -10.29 11.63
N LEU A 78 -4.21 -9.62 10.51
CA LEU A 78 -5.17 -8.74 9.85
C LEU A 78 -6.24 -9.49 9.05
N LYS A 79 -6.05 -10.80 8.81
CA LYS A 79 -6.89 -11.66 7.94
C LYS A 79 -6.97 -11.13 6.50
N ILE A 80 -5.84 -10.65 5.98
CA ILE A 80 -5.72 -10.12 4.62
C ILE A 80 -4.86 -11.08 3.80
N GLN A 81 -5.16 -11.18 2.50
CA GLN A 81 -4.34 -11.97 1.58
C GLN A 81 -2.98 -11.30 1.39
N GLU A 82 -1.93 -12.12 1.35
CA GLU A 82 -0.59 -11.65 1.07
C GLU A 82 -0.49 -11.16 -0.38
N PRO A 83 0.36 -10.16 -0.65
CA PRO A 83 0.59 -9.71 -2.02
C PRO A 83 1.13 -10.87 -2.88
N PRO A 84 0.82 -10.91 -4.19
CA PRO A 84 1.37 -11.93 -5.06
C PRO A 84 2.89 -11.81 -5.18
N ARG A 85 3.59 -12.95 -5.34
CA ARG A 85 5.05 -12.97 -5.51
C ARG A 85 5.47 -12.32 -6.84
N VAL A 86 4.75 -12.63 -7.91
CA VAL A 86 5.01 -12.11 -9.26
C VAL A 86 3.86 -11.20 -9.65
N PHE A 87 4.18 -9.95 -10.00
CA PHE A 87 3.22 -8.95 -10.43
C PHE A 87 3.06 -8.94 -11.96
N GLN A 88 4.16 -9.10 -12.68
CA GLN A 88 4.16 -9.01 -14.13
C GLN A 88 5.29 -9.85 -14.72
N VAL A 89 4.98 -10.57 -15.80
CA VAL A 89 5.97 -11.27 -16.64
C VAL A 89 5.78 -10.76 -18.06
N THR A 90 6.83 -10.18 -18.61
CA THR A 90 6.88 -9.66 -19.98
C THR A 90 7.93 -10.48 -20.74
N PRO A 91 7.54 -11.44 -21.59
CA PRO A 91 8.51 -12.22 -22.36
C PRO A 91 9.27 -11.33 -23.36
N ALA A 92 10.49 -11.72 -23.71
CA ALA A 92 11.25 -11.06 -24.76
C ALA A 92 10.49 -11.18 -26.10
N PRO A 93 10.54 -10.14 -26.96
CA PRO A 93 9.97 -10.23 -28.29
C PRO A 93 10.64 -11.38 -29.04
N LYS A 94 9.83 -12.30 -29.59
CA LYS A 94 10.34 -13.40 -30.43
C LYS A 94 11.14 -12.80 -31.60
N PRO A 95 12.35 -13.31 -31.91
CA PRO A 95 13.04 -12.91 -33.12
C PRO A 95 12.14 -13.21 -34.31
N GLN A 96 11.85 -12.18 -35.10
CA GLN A 96 11.11 -12.31 -36.35
C GLN A 96 12.03 -13.06 -37.33
N VAL A 97 11.70 -14.31 -37.61
CA VAL A 97 12.32 -15.15 -38.65
C VAL A 97 11.68 -14.82 -39.98
#